data_AF-A0A1A9ZJD5-F1
#
_entry.id   AF-A0A1A9ZJD5-F1
#
_cell.length_a   1.000
_cell.length_b   1.000
_cell.length_c   1.000
_cell.angle_alpha   90.00
_cell.angle_beta   90.00
_cell.angle_gamma   90.00
#
_symmetry.space_group_name_H-M   'P 1'
#
loop_
_entity.id
_entity.type
_entity.pdbx_description
1 polymer ?
#
loop_
_entity_poly.entity_id
_entity_poly.type
_entity_poly.pdbx_seq_one_letter_code
_entity_poly.pdbx_strand_id
1 'polypeptide(L)'
;MDIATANVVWGGFQGRTNKLVDGCYLWAGATIPITQAIISNQTNHKLVKTLFDVGALREYILLCCQKPNGGLIHKPGKPQDLYHTCYTLTGVARQ
;
A
#
# COMPACT_ATOMS: atom_id res chain seq x y z
N MET A 1 -11.31 -18.87 -14.15
CA MET A 1 -10.91 -18.20 -12.88
C MET A 1 -10.97 -16.73 -13.18
N ASP A 2 -12.20 -16.25 -13.19
CA ASP A 2 -12.62 -15.05 -13.91
C ASP A 2 -12.50 -13.79 -13.06
N ILE A 3 -12.33 -12.70 -13.78
CA ILE A 3 -11.82 -11.40 -13.35
C ILE A 3 -12.93 -10.59 -12.64
N ALA A 4 -13.79 -11.23 -11.84
CA ALA A 4 -15.06 -10.62 -11.39
C ALA A 4 -15.51 -10.87 -9.93
N THR A 5 -14.75 -11.56 -9.05
CA THR A 5 -15.25 -11.86 -7.69
C THR A 5 -14.25 -11.65 -6.54
N ALA A 6 -13.49 -10.55 -6.54
CA ALA A 6 -12.90 -10.04 -5.31
C ALA A 6 -13.31 -8.58 -5.16
N ASN A 7 -14.20 -8.33 -4.20
CA ASN A 7 -14.66 -7.01 -3.81
C ASN A 7 -13.52 -5.99 -3.85
N VAL A 8 -13.77 -4.83 -4.45
CA VAL A 8 -12.74 -3.80 -4.65
C VAL A 8 -12.20 -3.34 -3.30
N VAL A 9 -11.03 -3.85 -2.90
CA VAL A 9 -10.30 -3.37 -1.73
C VAL A 9 -9.55 -2.11 -2.16
N TRP A 10 -10.21 -0.96 -2.01
CA TRP A 10 -9.64 0.37 -2.21
C TRP A 10 -8.66 0.69 -1.07
N GLY A 11 -7.47 0.08 -1.11
CA GLY A 11 -6.43 0.29 -0.10
C GLY A 11 -5.05 0.64 -0.66
N GLY A 12 -4.76 0.27 -1.91
CA GLY A 12 -3.46 0.52 -2.54
C GLY A 12 -3.24 1.97 -2.97
N PHE A 13 -1.97 2.34 -3.17
CA PHE A 13 -1.59 3.65 -3.69
C PHE A 13 -1.46 3.65 -5.22
N GLN A 14 -1.73 4.80 -5.83
CA GLN A 14 -1.46 5.07 -7.25
C GLN A 14 -0.34 6.11 -7.36
N GLY A 15 0.54 5.97 -8.36
CA GLY A 15 1.66 6.89 -8.54
C GLY A 15 1.29 8.23 -9.19
N ARG A 16 0.09 8.33 -9.77
CA ARG A 16 -0.41 9.55 -10.42
C ARG A 16 -1.93 9.51 -10.58
N THR A 17 -2.53 10.68 -10.67
CA THR A 17 -3.99 10.87 -10.79
C THR A 17 -4.56 10.11 -11.99
N ASN A 18 -5.73 9.51 -11.81
CA ASN A 18 -6.45 8.72 -12.83
C ASN A 18 -5.67 7.51 -13.36
N LYS A 19 -4.85 6.87 -12.53
CA LYS A 19 -4.20 5.60 -12.86
C LYS A 19 -4.54 4.53 -11.83
N LEU A 20 -4.31 3.29 -12.21
CA LEU A 20 -4.54 2.14 -11.35
C LEU A 20 -3.54 2.11 -10.20
N VAL A 21 -3.96 1.48 -9.11
CA VAL A 21 -3.11 1.17 -7.96
C VAL A 21 -2.03 0.14 -8.31
N ASP A 22 -0.92 0.23 -7.61
CA ASP A 22 0.21 -0.70 -7.73
C ASP A 22 0.85 -0.89 -6.34
N GLY A 23 1.12 -2.15 -5.99
CA GLY A 23 1.81 -2.52 -4.75
C GLY A 23 3.15 -1.82 -4.59
N CYS A 24 3.88 -1.49 -5.66
CA CYS A 24 5.17 -0.81 -5.50
C CYS A 24 5.02 0.59 -4.88
N TYR A 25 3.91 1.32 -5.12
CA TYR A 25 3.72 2.69 -4.61
C TYR A 25 3.58 2.79 -3.08
N LEU A 26 3.64 1.67 -2.39
CA LEU A 26 3.88 1.61 -0.96
C LEU A 26 5.15 2.36 -0.51
N TRP A 27 6.15 2.52 -1.37
CA TRP A 27 7.28 3.41 -1.08
C TRP A 27 6.85 4.87 -0.92
N ALA A 28 5.83 5.32 -1.65
CA ALA A 28 5.26 6.66 -1.50
C ALA A 28 4.41 6.73 -0.22
N GLY A 29 3.63 5.69 0.06
CA GLY A 29 2.88 5.54 1.32
C GLY A 29 3.77 5.62 2.56
N ALA A 30 4.99 5.10 2.49
CA ALA A 30 5.97 5.15 3.58
C ALA A 30 6.42 6.57 3.98
N THR A 31 6.17 7.58 3.15
CA THR A 31 6.46 8.99 3.49
C THR A 31 5.38 9.60 4.36
N ILE A 32 4.18 9.03 4.38
CA ILE A 32 3.02 9.60 5.08
C ILE A 32 3.22 9.70 6.60
N PRO A 33 3.77 8.68 7.30
CA PRO A 33 4.09 8.80 8.73
C PRO A 33 5.15 9.89 9.02
N ILE A 34 6.10 10.10 8.11
CA ILE A 34 7.12 11.15 8.24
C ILE A 34 6.45 12.53 8.14
N THR A 35 5.61 12.72 7.13
CA THR A 35 4.83 13.95 6.96
C THR A 35 3.93 14.21 8.17
N GLN A 36 3.27 13.17 8.69
CA GLN A 36 2.43 13.25 9.87
C GLN A 36 3.18 13.73 11.11
N ALA A 37 4.41 13.22 11.32
CA ALA A 37 5.26 13.64 12.43
C ALA A 37 5.67 15.12 12.31
N ILE A 38 5.99 15.59 11.09
CA ILE A 38 6.33 16.99 10.83
C ILE A 38 5.13 17.90 11.12
N ILE A 39 3.93 17.56 10.62
CA ILE A 39 2.71 18.34 10.85
C ILE A 39 2.38 18.39 12.34
N SER A 40 2.48 17.25 13.04
CA SER A 40 2.19 17.18 14.47
C SER A 40 3.14 18.07 15.29
N ASN A 41 4.42 18.12 14.91
CA ASN A 41 5.41 18.98 15.57
C ASN A 41 5.18 20.47 15.28
N GLN A 42 4.77 20.83 14.05
CA GLN A 42 4.56 22.24 13.68
C GLN A 42 3.28 22.82 14.29
N THR A 43 2.22 22.02 14.39
CA THR A 43 0.90 22.51 14.81
C THR A 43 0.68 22.41 16.32
N ASN A 44 1.61 21.81 17.08
CA ASN A 44 1.41 21.37 18.47
C ASN A 44 0.14 20.51 18.68
N HIS A 45 -0.44 20.02 17.57
CA HIS A 45 -1.61 19.16 17.57
C HIS A 45 -1.15 17.76 17.20
N LYS A 46 -1.13 16.86 18.19
CA LYS A 46 -0.88 15.45 17.93
C LYS A 46 -2.03 14.90 17.10
N LEU A 47 -1.75 14.52 15.85
CA LEU A 47 -2.75 13.81 15.06
C LEU A 47 -2.96 12.42 15.64
N VAL A 48 -4.18 12.18 16.13
CA VAL A 48 -4.57 10.92 16.78
C VAL A 48 -4.81 9.79 15.77
N LYS A 49 -5.11 10.13 14.51
CA LYS A 49 -5.35 9.17 13.41
C LYS A 49 -4.27 9.28 12.34
N THR A 50 -3.97 8.17 11.67
CA THR A 50 -3.13 8.12 10.48
C THR A 50 -3.77 8.89 9.32
N LEU A 51 -2.97 9.44 8.42
CA LEU A 51 -3.46 10.16 7.24
C LEU A 51 -3.97 9.23 6.11
N PHE A 52 -3.89 7.92 6.31
CA PHE A 52 -4.38 6.91 5.39
C PHE A 52 -4.96 5.73 6.18
N ASP A 53 -5.80 4.94 5.52
CA ASP A 53 -6.39 3.75 6.10
C ASP A 53 -5.39 2.58 6.08
N VAL A 54 -4.78 2.31 7.24
CA VAL A 54 -3.84 1.20 7.43
C VAL A 54 -4.53 -0.15 7.27
N GLY A 55 -5.79 -0.27 7.67
CA GLY A 55 -6.56 -1.51 7.56
C GLY A 55 -6.80 -1.89 6.09
N ALA A 56 -7.34 -0.95 5.32
CA ALA A 56 -7.57 -1.13 3.89
C ALA A 56 -6.27 -1.43 3.13
N LEU A 57 -5.17 -0.77 3.50
CA LEU A 57 -3.86 -1.02 2.88
C LEU A 57 -3.33 -2.43 3.18
N ARG A 58 -3.47 -2.92 4.42
CA ARG A 58 -3.11 -4.28 4.79
C ARG A 58 -3.93 -5.32 4.03
N GLU A 59 -5.24 -5.11 3.94
CA GLU A 59 -6.13 -5.97 3.17
C GLU A 59 -5.73 -6.00 1.68
N TYR A 60 -5.41 -4.84 1.08
CA TYR A 60 -4.94 -4.78 -0.30
C TYR A 60 -3.68 -5.63 -0.51
N ILE A 61 -2.71 -5.54 0.40
CA ILE A 61 -1.45 -6.28 0.28
C ILE A 61 -1.68 -7.79 0.39
N LEU A 62 -2.43 -8.21 1.42
CA LEU A 62 -2.66 -9.63 1.69
C LEU A 62 -3.56 -10.29 0.63
N LEU A 63 -4.59 -9.58 0.16
CA LEU A 63 -5.57 -10.14 -0.76
C LEU A 63 -5.18 -9.98 -2.24
N CYS A 64 -4.47 -8.91 -2.60
CA CYS A 64 -4.21 -8.57 -4.01
C CYS A 64 -2.74 -8.65 -4.41
N CYS A 65 -1.79 -8.47 -3.48
CA CYS A 65 -0.36 -8.45 -3.80
C CYS A 65 0.40 -9.71 -3.37
N GLN A 66 -0.10 -10.49 -2.40
CA GLN A 66 0.61 -11.69 -1.94
C GLN A 66 0.28 -12.91 -2.80
N LYS A 67 1.30 -13.69 -3.17
CA LYS A 67 1.14 -14.97 -3.87
C LYS A 67 1.14 -16.15 -2.89
N PRO A 68 0.31 -17.20 -3.13
CA PRO A 68 0.29 -18.38 -2.26
C PRO A 68 1.63 -19.12 -2.16
N ASN A 69 2.45 -19.05 -3.21
CA ASN A 69 3.80 -19.64 -3.28
C ASN A 69 4.92 -18.66 -2.86
N GLY A 70 4.57 -17.54 -2.23
CA GLY A 70 5.51 -16.54 -1.73
C GLY A 70 5.83 -15.43 -2.72
N GLY A 71 6.39 -14.32 -2.21
CA GLY A 71 6.63 -13.10 -2.99
C GLY A 71 5.41 -12.20 -3.14
N LEU A 72 5.65 -10.96 -3.57
CA LEU A 72 4.60 -9.97 -3.83
C LEU A 72 4.63 -9.51 -5.29
N ILE A 73 3.44 -9.15 -5.77
CA ILE A 73 3.17 -8.76 -7.16
C ILE A 73 2.68 -7.31 -7.22
N HIS A 74 2.86 -6.69 -8.39
CA HIS A 74 2.28 -5.40 -8.74
C HIS A 74 0.78 -5.33 -8.46
N LYS A 75 0.02 -6.28 -9.03
CA LYS A 75 -1.44 -6.39 -8.93
C LYS A 75 -1.86 -7.79 -9.41
N PRO A 76 -3.13 -8.20 -9.21
CA PRO A 76 -3.62 -9.49 -9.70
C PRO A 76 -3.34 -9.73 -11.19
N GLY A 77 -2.97 -10.97 -11.51
CA GLY A 77 -2.62 -11.41 -12.86
C GLY A 77 -1.22 -11.02 -13.35
N LYS A 78 -0.36 -10.46 -12.49
CA LYS A 78 1.06 -10.20 -12.81
C LYS A 78 1.99 -11.20 -12.13
N PRO A 79 3.16 -11.49 -12.73
CA PRO A 79 4.17 -12.36 -12.11
C PRO A 79 4.77 -11.69 -10.87
N GLN A 80 5.33 -12.49 -9.98
CA GLN A 80 6.11 -12.02 -8.84
C GLN A 80 7.53 -11.68 -9.26
N ASP A 81 8.07 -10.65 -8.64
CA ASP A 81 9.45 -10.24 -8.82
C ASP A 81 10.04 -9.67 -7.52
N LEU A 82 11.36 -9.57 -7.48
CA LEU A 82 12.09 -9.08 -6.32
C LEU A 82 11.82 -7.60 -6.05
N TYR A 83 11.54 -6.82 -7.10
CA TYR A 83 11.29 -5.39 -7.00
C TYR A 83 9.99 -5.11 -6.22
N HIS A 84 8.87 -5.68 -6.67
CA HIS A 84 7.58 -5.53 -6.01
C HIS A 84 7.58 -6.18 -4.63
N THR A 85 8.28 -7.31 -4.46
CA THR A 85 8.47 -7.91 -3.13
C THR A 85 9.15 -6.92 -2.17
N CYS A 86 10.29 -6.35 -2.56
CA CYS A 86 11.06 -5.43 -1.72
C CYS A 86 10.29 -4.15 -1.38
N TYR A 87 9.72 -3.47 -2.38
CA TYR A 87 9.05 -2.18 -2.16
C TYR A 87 7.72 -2.31 -1.44
N THR A 88 6.96 -3.38 -1.71
CA THR A 88 5.72 -3.66 -0.99
C THR A 88 6.02 -3.95 0.49
N LEU A 89 7.02 -4.77 0.79
CA LEU A 89 7.45 -5.05 2.18
C LEU A 89 7.99 -3.81 2.90
N THR A 90 8.74 -2.96 2.19
CA THR A 90 9.27 -1.72 2.77
C THR A 90 8.15 -0.79 3.23
N GLY A 91 7.05 -0.70 2.47
CA GLY A 91 5.90 0.08 2.90
C GLY A 91 5.10 -0.58 4.01
N VAL A 92 5.01 -1.92 4.07
CA VAL A 92 4.40 -2.65 5.21
C VAL A 92 5.13 -2.38 6.52
N ALA A 93 6.46 -2.40 6.49
CA ALA A 93 7.29 -2.22 7.68
C ALA A 93 7.15 -0.81 8.31
N ARG A 94 6.59 0.16 7.57
CA ARG A 94 6.44 1.56 8.01
C ARG A 94 4.98 1.98 8.21
N GLN A 95 4.05 1.05 8.38
CA GLN A 95 2.63 1.32 8.70
C GLN A 95 2.36 1.35 10.20
#